data_AF-A0A842MW47-F1
#
_entry.id   AF-A0A842MW47-F1
#
_cell.length_a   1.000
_cell.length_b   1.000
_cell.length_c   1.000
_cell.angle_alpha   90.00
_cell.angle_beta   90.00
_cell.angle_gamma   90.00
#
_symmetry.space_group_name_H-M   'P 1'
#
loop_
_entity.id
_entity.type
_entity.pdbx_description
1 polymer ?
#
loop_
_entity_poly.entity_id
_entity_poly.type
_entity_poly.pdbx_seq_one_letter_code
_entity_poly.pdbx_strand_id
1 'polypeptide(L)'
;MVQGNMKPPCMMVVQYILPALRVEITKELSGEYDLKNAEIARKMDITPAAVTQYMNRTRGGDASDLIKDSDKVMGIVSEIAKDIVNEESPADMLLMKLCTACLAVRSEKLMCKIHMDSMPSLKELESCSCSLGLVGWSKESEIEAE
;
A
#
# COMPACT_ATOMS: atom_id res chain seq x y z
N MET A 1 5.05 18.84 24.69
CA MET A 1 3.69 18.76 24.11
C MET A 1 3.86 18.55 22.61
N VAL A 2 3.27 17.52 22.02
CA VAL A 2 3.33 17.31 20.56
C VAL A 2 2.47 18.40 19.90
N GLN A 3 3.08 19.53 19.56
CA GLN A 3 2.46 20.56 18.73
C GLN A 3 2.53 20.07 17.27
N GLY A 4 1.57 19.24 16.88
CA GLY A 4 1.43 18.72 15.53
C GLY A 4 0.20 17.82 15.44
N ASN A 5 -0.58 17.95 14.36
CA ASN A 5 -1.70 17.04 14.06
C ASN A 5 -1.21 15.59 14.16
N MET A 6 -1.92 14.77 14.94
CA MET A 6 -1.68 13.33 15.04
C MET A 6 -1.83 12.70 13.65
N LYS A 7 -0.71 12.32 13.01
CA LYS A 7 -0.68 11.70 11.68
C LYS A 7 -0.35 10.20 11.82
N PRO A 8 -1.36 9.32 11.96
CA PRO A 8 -1.09 7.89 12.01
C PRO A 8 -0.53 7.41 10.66
N PRO A 9 0.21 6.28 10.64
CA PRO A 9 0.74 5.69 9.41
C PRO A 9 -0.33 5.45 8.34
N CYS A 10 -1.57 5.14 8.74
CA CYS A 10 -2.69 4.95 7.82
C CYS A 10 -3.00 6.19 6.96
N MET A 11 -2.69 7.41 7.44
CA MET A 11 -2.79 8.61 6.59
C MET A 11 -1.76 8.59 5.46
N MET A 12 -0.54 8.10 5.71
CA MET A 12 0.48 7.96 4.66
C MET A 12 0.07 6.86 3.67
N VAL A 13 -0.54 5.79 4.18
CA VAL A 13 -1.07 4.69 3.35
C VAL A 13 -2.09 5.23 2.35
N VAL A 14 -3.11 5.95 2.82
CA VAL A 14 -4.18 6.44 1.93
C VAL A 14 -3.67 7.51 0.96
N GLN A 15 -2.74 8.38 1.41
CA GLN A 15 -2.24 9.47 0.58
C GLN A 15 -1.21 9.04 -0.47
N TYR A 16 -0.37 8.04 -0.17
CA TYR A 16 0.78 7.68 -1.00
C TYR A 16 0.80 6.21 -1.44
N ILE A 17 0.53 5.28 -0.52
CA ILE A 17 0.75 3.85 -0.73
C ILE A 17 -0.37 3.20 -1.54
N LEU A 18 -1.64 3.42 -1.20
CA LEU A 18 -2.76 2.88 -1.97
C LEU A 18 -2.79 3.41 -3.40
N PRO A 19 -2.54 4.71 -3.66
CA PRO A 19 -2.36 5.20 -5.03
C PRO A 19 -1.21 4.49 -5.77
N ALA A 20 -0.05 4.33 -5.14
CA ALA A 20 1.10 3.65 -5.74
C ALA A 20 0.82 2.17 -6.07
N LEU A 21 0.22 1.42 -5.13
CA LEU A 21 -0.17 0.03 -5.38
C LEU A 21 -1.12 -0.09 -6.57
N ARG A 22 -2.12 0.80 -6.70
CA ARG A 22 -3.04 0.78 -7.84
C ARG A 22 -2.33 1.07 -9.16
N VAL A 23 -1.34 1.97 -9.14
CA VAL A 23 -0.49 2.24 -10.31
C VAL A 23 0.30 0.99 -10.69
N GLU A 24 0.95 0.32 -9.74
CA GLU A 24 1.73 -0.89 -10.04
C GLU A 24 0.85 -2.05 -10.52
N ILE A 25 -0.32 -2.26 -9.92
CA ILE A 25 -1.30 -3.25 -10.43
C ILE A 25 -1.71 -2.91 -11.88
N THR A 26 -1.97 -1.63 -12.17
CA THR A 26 -2.34 -1.20 -13.53
C THR A 26 -1.21 -1.44 -14.53
N LYS A 27 0.03 -1.15 -14.14
CA LYS A 27 1.22 -1.37 -14.97
C LYS A 27 1.46 -2.86 -15.21
N GLU A 28 1.30 -3.70 -14.19
CA GLU A 28 1.42 -5.16 -14.31
C GLU A 28 0.39 -5.71 -15.29
N LEU A 29 -0.88 -5.31 -15.16
CA LEU A 29 -1.97 -5.72 -16.06
C LEU A 29 -1.72 -5.29 -17.51
N SER A 30 -1.15 -4.10 -17.72
CA SER A 30 -0.83 -3.61 -19.05
C SER A 30 0.44 -4.24 -19.63
N GLY A 31 1.45 -4.50 -18.82
CA GLY A 31 2.77 -4.94 -19.26
C GLY A 31 2.89 -6.45 -19.42
N GLU A 32 2.49 -7.20 -18.39
CA GLU A 32 2.63 -8.66 -18.37
C GLU A 32 1.48 -9.38 -19.10
N TYR A 33 0.29 -8.74 -19.13
CA TYR A 33 -0.92 -9.34 -19.70
C TYR A 33 -1.46 -8.61 -20.94
N ASP A 34 -0.77 -7.57 -21.42
CA ASP A 34 -1.12 -6.76 -22.60
C ASP A 34 -2.59 -6.25 -22.61
N LEU A 35 -3.17 -6.04 -21.42
CA LEU A 35 -4.55 -5.58 -21.31
C LEU A 35 -4.65 -4.10 -21.69
N LYS A 36 -5.70 -3.77 -22.45
CA LYS A 36 -5.97 -2.37 -22.81
C LYS A 36 -6.63 -1.64 -21.65
N ASN A 37 -6.47 -0.32 -21.59
CA ASN A 37 -7.04 0.52 -20.52
C ASN A 37 -8.54 0.28 -20.25
N ALA A 38 -9.33 0.02 -21.30
CA ALA A 38 -10.76 -0.27 -21.17
C ALA A 38 -11.04 -1.63 -20.49
N GLU A 39 -10.20 -2.63 -20.73
CA GLU A 39 -10.29 -3.96 -20.12
C GLU A 39 -9.85 -3.91 -18.67
N ILE A 40 -8.74 -3.22 -18.39
CA ILE A 40 -8.25 -2.96 -17.03
C ILE A 40 -9.33 -2.26 -16.21
N ALA A 41 -9.96 -1.21 -16.76
CA ALA A 41 -11.01 -0.47 -16.08
C ALA A 41 -12.19 -1.36 -15.68
N ARG A 42 -12.64 -2.24 -16.60
CA ARG A 42 -13.71 -3.20 -16.31
C ARG A 42 -13.30 -4.21 -15.24
N LYS A 43 -12.13 -4.84 -15.39
CA LYS A 43 -11.67 -5.91 -14.48
C LYS A 43 -11.35 -5.40 -13.07
N MET A 44 -10.92 -4.15 -12.93
CA MET A 44 -10.69 -3.50 -11.63
C MET A 44 -11.93 -2.79 -11.06
N ASP A 45 -13.06 -2.79 -11.77
CA ASP A 45 -14.28 -2.05 -11.43
C ASP A 45 -14.03 -0.56 -11.13
N ILE A 46 -13.31 0.11 -12.03
CA ILE A 46 -12.99 1.55 -11.94
C ILE A 46 -13.27 2.25 -13.27
N THR A 47 -13.22 3.59 -13.26
CA THR A 47 -13.44 4.36 -14.47
C THR A 47 -12.23 4.27 -15.43
N PRO A 48 -12.44 4.31 -16.76
CA PRO A 48 -11.33 4.42 -17.72
C PRO A 48 -10.45 5.66 -17.51
N ALA A 49 -11.03 6.73 -16.96
CA ALA A 49 -10.30 7.93 -16.56
C ALA A 49 -9.34 7.66 -15.40
N ALA A 50 -9.71 6.81 -14.42
CA ALA A 50 -8.82 6.40 -13.35
C ALA A 50 -7.62 5.60 -13.88
N VAL A 51 -7.84 4.66 -14.81
CA VAL A 51 -6.75 3.90 -15.45
C VAL A 51 -5.81 4.82 -16.22
N THR A 52 -6.38 5.71 -17.04
CA THR A 52 -5.60 6.72 -17.77
C THR A 52 -4.80 7.59 -16.80
N GLN A 53 -5.40 7.99 -15.68
CA GLN A 53 -4.71 8.72 -14.65
C GLN A 53 -3.58 7.90 -14.04
N TYR A 54 -3.78 6.62 -13.70
CA TYR A 54 -2.74 5.75 -13.14
C TYR A 54 -1.57 5.57 -14.10
N MET A 55 -1.84 5.37 -15.40
CA MET A 55 -0.81 5.26 -16.44
C MET A 55 -0.05 6.58 -16.67
N ASN A 56 -0.73 7.72 -16.51
CA ASN A 56 -0.15 9.05 -16.74
C ASN A 56 0.38 9.73 -15.47
N ARG A 57 0.19 9.15 -14.29
CA ARG A 57 0.53 9.81 -13.02
C ARG A 57 2.02 10.14 -12.98
N THR A 58 2.28 11.43 -12.81
CA THR A 58 3.60 12.05 -12.59
C THR A 58 3.56 13.12 -11.49
N ARG A 59 2.57 13.13 -10.57
CA ARG A 59 2.61 14.08 -9.44
C ARG A 59 2.10 13.56 -8.10
N GLY A 60 2.99 13.74 -7.12
CA GLY A 60 2.88 13.35 -5.72
C GLY A 60 4.10 12.61 -5.16
N GLY A 61 5.26 12.62 -5.84
CA GLY A 61 6.44 11.83 -5.44
C GLY A 61 6.08 10.34 -5.49
N ASP A 62 6.12 9.74 -6.68
CA ASP A 62 5.62 8.40 -6.94
C ASP A 62 6.19 7.41 -5.92
N ALA A 63 5.41 7.07 -4.90
CA ALA A 63 5.74 5.97 -4.00
C ALA A 63 5.77 4.62 -4.76
N SER A 64 5.48 4.63 -6.07
CA SER A 64 5.76 3.56 -7.03
C SER A 64 7.20 3.03 -6.89
N ASP A 65 8.21 3.89 -6.85
CA ASP A 65 9.61 3.43 -6.70
C ASP A 65 9.81 2.71 -5.35
N LEU A 66 9.22 3.26 -4.29
CA LEU A 66 9.21 2.65 -2.96
C LEU A 66 8.51 1.27 -2.94
N ILE A 67 7.43 1.09 -3.72
CA ILE A 67 6.77 -0.21 -3.87
C ILE A 67 7.67 -1.19 -4.64
N LYS A 68 8.30 -0.72 -5.72
CA LYS A 68 9.18 -1.54 -6.58
C LYS A 68 10.46 -2.00 -5.89
N ASP A 69 10.94 -1.25 -4.90
CA ASP A 69 12.12 -1.61 -4.11
C ASP A 69 11.91 -2.85 -3.21
N SER A 70 10.66 -3.37 -3.12
CA SER A 70 10.34 -4.57 -2.36
C SER A 70 9.81 -5.70 -3.22
N ASP A 71 10.63 -6.75 -3.36
CA ASP A 71 10.23 -8.01 -4.00
C ASP A 71 8.97 -8.62 -3.36
N LYS A 72 8.82 -8.48 -2.03
CA LYS A 72 7.66 -8.99 -1.30
C LYS A 72 6.39 -8.26 -1.69
N VAL A 73 6.44 -6.93 -1.75
CA VAL A 73 5.27 -6.13 -2.12
C VAL A 73 4.93 -6.35 -3.59
N MET A 74 5.94 -6.38 -4.47
CA MET A 74 5.74 -6.65 -5.89
C MET A 74 5.19 -8.07 -6.14
N GLY A 75 5.63 -9.07 -5.40
CA GLY A 75 5.04 -10.42 -5.47
C GLY A 75 3.53 -10.42 -5.19
N ILE A 76 3.08 -9.66 -4.18
CA ILE A 76 1.64 -9.52 -3.88
C ILE A 76 0.92 -8.73 -5.01
N VAL A 77 1.56 -7.71 -5.59
CA VAL A 77 1.02 -6.98 -6.75
C VAL A 77 0.81 -7.90 -7.94
N SER A 78 1.80 -8.72 -8.29
CA SER A 78 1.71 -9.69 -9.39
C SER A 78 0.63 -10.74 -9.13
N GLU A 79 0.48 -11.21 -7.89
CA GLU A 79 -0.62 -12.10 -7.51
C GLU A 79 -1.99 -11.44 -7.68
N ILE A 80 -2.14 -10.18 -7.26
CA ILE A 80 -3.40 -9.44 -7.46
C ILE A 80 -3.70 -9.30 -8.95
N ALA A 81 -2.71 -8.93 -9.76
CA ALA A 81 -2.89 -8.78 -11.20
C ALA A 81 -3.31 -10.10 -11.86
N LYS A 82 -2.67 -11.21 -11.49
CA LYS A 82 -3.03 -12.55 -11.96
C LYS A 82 -4.47 -12.90 -11.64
N ASP A 83 -4.90 -12.68 -10.40
CA ASP A 83 -6.27 -12.98 -9.97
C ASP A 83 -7.31 -12.13 -10.74
N ILE A 84 -7.00 -10.86 -11.00
CA ILE A 84 -7.84 -9.95 -11.79
C ILE A 84 -7.98 -10.45 -13.25
N VAL A 85 -6.89 -10.96 -13.83
CA VAL A 85 -6.88 -11.51 -15.18
C VAL A 85 -7.75 -12.76 -15.26
N ASN A 86 -7.54 -13.69 -14.32
CA ASN A 86 -8.21 -14.98 -14.30
C ASN A 86 -9.67 -14.93 -13.81
N GLU A 87 -10.08 -13.83 -13.17
CA GLU A 87 -11.41 -13.68 -12.53
C GLU A 87 -11.66 -14.76 -11.46
N GLU A 88 -10.58 -15.23 -10.82
CA GLU A 88 -10.57 -16.36 -9.88
C GLU A 88 -10.89 -15.97 -8.44
N SER A 89 -10.73 -14.69 -8.09
CA SER A 89 -10.83 -14.20 -6.72
C SER A 89 -12.06 -13.32 -6.53
N PRO A 90 -12.91 -13.60 -5.53
CA PRO A 90 -13.96 -12.68 -5.15
C PRO A 90 -13.38 -11.35 -4.64
N ALA A 91 -14.17 -10.28 -4.70
CA ALA A 91 -13.70 -8.92 -4.44
C ALA A 91 -13.09 -8.75 -3.03
N ASP A 92 -13.61 -9.45 -2.02
CA ASP A 92 -13.09 -9.42 -0.65
C ASP A 92 -11.67 -10.00 -0.55
N MET A 93 -11.35 -11.04 -1.30
CA MET A 93 -10.00 -11.61 -1.36
C MET A 93 -8.99 -10.64 -1.99
N LEU A 94 -9.38 -9.95 -3.07
CA LEU A 94 -8.54 -8.91 -3.68
C LEU A 94 -8.27 -7.76 -2.70
N LEU A 95 -9.29 -7.35 -1.94
CA LEU A 95 -9.14 -6.35 -0.89
C LEU A 95 -8.21 -6.83 0.24
N MET A 96 -8.30 -8.10 0.64
CA MET A 96 -7.38 -8.69 1.63
C MET A 96 -5.94 -8.74 1.14
N LYS A 97 -5.70 -9.05 -0.15
CA LYS A 97 -4.36 -8.99 -0.74
C LYS A 97 -3.81 -7.56 -0.76
N LEU A 98 -4.64 -6.57 -1.10
CA LEU A 98 -4.26 -5.14 -1.01
C LEU A 98 -3.89 -4.73 0.43
N CYS A 99 -4.66 -5.17 1.43
CA CYS A 99 -4.33 -4.96 2.84
C CYS A 99 -3.02 -5.64 3.23
N THR A 100 -2.76 -6.83 2.69
CA THR A 100 -1.51 -7.58 2.91
C THR A 100 -0.30 -6.83 2.30
N ALA A 101 -0.44 -6.28 1.09
CA ALA A 101 0.58 -5.43 0.48
C ALA A 101 0.85 -4.19 1.35
N CYS A 102 -0.20 -3.52 1.83
CA CYS A 102 -0.08 -2.39 2.76
C CYS A 102 0.67 -2.78 4.06
N LEU A 103 0.35 -3.94 4.64
CA LEU A 103 1.05 -4.46 5.81
C LEU A 103 2.53 -4.74 5.52
N ALA A 104 2.85 -5.31 4.36
CA ALA A 104 4.22 -5.56 3.93
C ALA A 104 5.03 -4.25 3.86
N VAL A 105 4.49 -3.22 3.20
CA VAL A 105 5.12 -1.88 3.12
C VAL A 105 5.40 -1.29 4.51
N ARG A 106 4.50 -1.51 5.48
CA ARG A 106 4.69 -1.06 6.87
C ARG A 106 5.77 -1.86 7.59
N SER A 107 5.72 -3.19 7.49
CA SER A 107 6.67 -4.10 8.15
C SER A 107 8.10 -3.89 7.68
N GLU A 108 8.29 -3.59 6.39
CA GLU A 108 9.58 -3.32 5.75
C GLU A 108 10.00 -1.86 5.88
N LYS A 109 9.23 -1.04 6.60
CA LYS A 109 9.52 0.37 6.90
C LYS A 109 9.64 1.26 5.65
N LEU A 110 9.16 0.81 4.49
CA LEU A 110 9.34 1.52 3.22
C LEU A 110 8.74 2.94 3.25
N MET A 111 7.58 3.11 3.91
CA MET A 111 6.92 4.43 4.04
C MET A 111 7.45 5.31 5.18
N CYS A 112 8.42 4.85 5.98
CA CYS A 112 8.85 5.59 7.18
C CYS A 112 9.44 6.95 6.85
N LYS A 113 10.17 7.08 5.74
CA LYS A 113 10.71 8.37 5.27
C LYS A 113 9.60 9.39 5.08
N ILE A 114 8.55 9.02 4.34
CA ILE A 114 7.37 9.85 4.07
C ILE A 114 6.65 10.20 5.38
N HIS A 115 6.53 9.23 6.29
CA HIS A 115 5.90 9.44 7.59
C HIS A 115 6.66 10.43 8.46
N MET A 116 7.98 10.29 8.54
CA MET A 116 8.88 11.18 9.30
C MET A 116 8.95 12.58 8.69
N ASP A 117 8.87 12.72 7.37
CA ASP A 117 8.80 14.05 6.74
C ASP A 117 7.46 14.73 7.01
N SER A 118 6.38 13.95 7.12
CA SER A 118 5.06 14.44 7.50
C SER A 118 4.91 14.76 8.98
N MET A 119 5.70 14.12 9.85
CA MET A 119 5.75 14.32 11.31
C MET A 119 7.20 14.27 11.81
N PRO A 120 7.94 15.40 11.73
CA PRO A 120 9.37 15.44 12.03
C PRO A 120 9.76 15.01 13.44
N SER A 121 8.85 15.12 14.43
CA SER A 121 9.10 14.65 15.80
C SER A 121 9.35 13.15 15.90
N LEU A 122 9.03 12.37 14.86
CA LEU A 122 9.35 10.95 14.80
C LEU A 122 10.84 10.69 14.51
N LYS A 123 11.58 11.67 13.97
CA LYS A 123 13.03 11.55 13.70
C LYS A 123 13.86 11.43 14.99
N GLU A 124 13.29 11.84 16.11
CA GLU A 124 13.90 11.80 17.44
C GLU A 124 13.64 10.47 18.17
N LEU A 125 12.83 9.57 17.59
CA LEU A 125 12.52 8.28 18.19
C LEU A 125 13.54 7.21 17.80
N GLU A 126 14.04 6.46 18.79
CA GLU A 126 14.93 5.30 18.55
C GLU A 126 14.21 4.13 17.84
N SER A 127 12.89 4.03 18.01
CA SER A 127 12.06 3.03 17.32
C SER A 127 10.66 3.56 17.02
N CYS A 128 10.13 3.22 15.83
CA CYS A 128 8.78 3.59 15.41
C CYS A 128 7.87 2.37 15.43
N SER A 129 6.71 2.47 16.10
CA SER A 129 5.72 1.40 16.18
C SER A 129 5.00 1.08 14.86
N CYS A 130 5.30 1.81 13.78
CA CYS A 130 4.73 1.56 12.46
C CYS A 130 5.08 0.15 11.91
N SER A 131 6.22 -0.42 12.32
CA SER A 131 6.72 -1.73 11.89
C SER A 131 6.07 -2.91 12.62
N LEU A 132 5.34 -2.67 13.71
CA LEU A 132 4.90 -3.73 14.62
C LEU A 132 3.71 -4.56 14.14
N GLY A 133 3.14 -4.30 12.96
CA GLY A 133 2.06 -5.09 12.38
C GLY A 133 0.81 -5.14 13.27
N LEU A 134 -0.28 -4.52 12.85
CA LEU A 134 -1.57 -4.68 13.55
C LEU A 134 -2.23 -6.04 13.19
N VAL A 135 -1.46 -7.12 13.34
CA VAL A 135 -1.95 -8.50 13.42
C VAL A 135 -1.09 -9.17 14.50
N GLY A 136 -1.57 -9.13 15.75
CA GLY A 136 -0.84 -9.66 16.91
C GLY A 136 -0.15 -8.58 17.75
N TRP A 137 -0.95 -7.84 18.53
CA TRP A 137 -0.47 -7.23 19.76
C TRP A 137 -0.29 -8.34 20.81
N SER A 138 0.59 -9.31 20.51
CA SER A 138 1.02 -10.35 21.44
C SER A 138 2.39 -9.94 22.00
N LYS A 139 2.35 -8.99 22.90
CA LYS A 139 2.93 -9.23 24.21
C LYS A 139 1.77 -9.10 25.17
N GLU A 140 1.42 -10.17 25.87
CA GLU A 140 0.66 -10.05 27.11
C GLU A 140 1.27 -8.90 27.92
N SER A 141 0.62 -7.74 27.95
CA SER A 141 0.76 -6.85 29.08
C SER A 141 -0.03 -7.53 30.18
N GLU A 142 0.68 -8.13 31.12
CA GLU A 142 0.18 -8.64 32.39
C GLU A 142 -0.95 -7.73 32.89
N ILE A 143 -2.18 -8.23 32.78
CA ILE A 143 -3.27 -7.79 33.63
C ILE A 143 -3.03 -8.56 34.93
N GLU A 144 -2.11 -8.06 35.76
CA GLU A 144 -2.21 -8.31 37.19
C GLU A 144 -3.47 -7.58 37.65
N ALA A 145 -4.57 -8.34 37.70
CA ALA A 145 -5.75 -7.96 38.45
C ALA A 145 -5.42 -8.17 39.94
N GLU A 146 -5.05 -7.09 40.63
CA GLU A 146 -5.31 -6.96 42.07
C GLU A 146 -6.78 -6.61 42.31
#